data_AF-A0A6N6T6U1-F1
#
_entry.id   AF-A0A6N6T6U1-F1
#
_cell.length_a   1.000
_cell.length_b   1.000
_cell.length_c   1.000
_cell.angle_alpha   90.00
_cell.angle_beta   90.00
_cell.angle_gamma   90.00
#
_symmetry.space_group_name_H-M   'P 1'
#
loop_
_entity.id
_entity.type
_entity.pdbx_description
1 polymer ?
#
loop_
_entity_poly.entity_id
_entity_poly.type
_entity_poly.pdbx_seq_one_letter_code
_entity_poly.pdbx_strand_id
1 'polypeptide(L)'
;MGIALLSLLAALGLLSTAAAQTIDPHRVYEERCAKCHAPHAADFAREAMEAKDGKIVARQSRRELSAILPRHRGTQQTEAEVRALIDMFARNLSSGSLYQRKCIVCHDKARDFARSRLIIDQGALKGRYSGYLIEDFLQGHGRLTEAEVGQMVATLKWQVETREP
;
A
#
# COMPACT_ATOMS: atom_id res chain seq x y z
N MET A 1 13.35 -42.46 -52.88
CA MET A 1 12.66 -42.91 -51.64
C MET A 1 13.33 -42.18 -50.49
N GLY A 2 12.75 -41.28 -49.69
CA GLY A 2 11.38 -40.82 -49.43
C GLY A 2 11.49 -40.08 -48.09
N ILE A 3 10.97 -38.86 -48.02
CA ILE A 3 11.10 -37.88 -46.92
C ILE A 3 10.44 -38.39 -45.64
N ALA A 4 11.07 -38.21 -44.46
CA ALA A 4 10.40 -38.08 -43.15
C ALA A 4 11.43 -37.68 -42.07
N LEU A 5 11.23 -36.72 -41.18
CA LEU A 5 10.25 -35.66 -41.03
C LEU A 5 10.87 -34.71 -39.99
N LEU A 6 11.13 -33.45 -40.37
CA LEU A 6 11.28 -32.36 -39.41
C LEU A 6 10.01 -32.32 -38.54
N SER A 7 10.11 -32.41 -37.21
CA SER A 7 9.16 -31.83 -36.25
C SER A 7 9.55 -32.15 -34.81
N LEU A 8 10.35 -31.28 -34.20
CA LEU A 8 10.21 -31.03 -32.76
C LEU A 8 10.16 -29.52 -32.54
N LEU A 9 9.13 -28.91 -33.15
CA LEU A 9 8.74 -27.53 -32.90
C LEU A 9 8.14 -27.44 -31.48
N ALA A 10 8.73 -26.55 -30.69
CA ALA A 10 8.02 -25.56 -29.88
C ALA A 10 6.87 -26.05 -28.98
N ALA A 11 7.21 -26.68 -27.85
CA ALA A 11 6.34 -26.73 -26.67
C ALA A 11 6.80 -25.73 -25.59
N LEU A 12 7.38 -24.59 -25.99
CA LEU A 12 7.76 -23.50 -25.09
C LEU A 12 6.68 -22.40 -25.13
N GLY A 13 5.42 -22.81 -24.94
CA GLY A 13 4.26 -21.93 -25.03
C GLY A 13 3.51 -21.86 -23.71
N LEU A 14 3.49 -20.66 -23.13
CA LEU A 14 2.44 -20.17 -22.21
C LEU A 14 2.53 -20.60 -20.75
N LEU A 15 3.67 -20.33 -20.09
CA LEU A 15 3.60 -19.83 -18.71
C LEU A 15 3.03 -18.40 -18.78
N SER A 16 1.71 -18.29 -18.86
CA SER A 16 1.04 -17.02 -18.52
C SER A 16 1.30 -16.80 -17.04
N THR A 17 2.32 -16.02 -16.70
CA THR A 17 2.38 -15.38 -15.39
C THR A 17 1.22 -14.41 -15.36
N ALA A 18 0.06 -14.89 -14.89
CA ALA A 18 -1.00 -14.02 -14.44
C ALA A 18 -0.34 -13.06 -13.45
N ALA A 19 -0.13 -11.81 -13.87
CA ALA A 19 0.38 -10.79 -12.98
C ALA A 19 -0.59 -10.75 -11.82
N ALA A 20 -0.14 -11.16 -10.64
CA ALA A 20 -0.95 -11.09 -9.43
C ALA A 20 -1.39 -9.63 -9.31
N GLN A 21 -2.68 -9.37 -9.50
CA GLN A 21 -3.21 -8.02 -9.42
C GLN A 21 -2.90 -7.50 -8.01
N THR A 22 -2.17 -6.39 -7.94
CA THR A 22 -1.90 -5.73 -6.67
C THR A 22 -3.21 -5.12 -6.19
N ILE A 23 -3.76 -5.66 -5.10
CA ILE A 23 -4.96 -5.12 -4.47
C ILE A 23 -4.61 -3.74 -3.92
N ASP A 24 -5.40 -2.72 -4.26
CA ASP A 24 -5.30 -1.40 -3.65
C ASP A 24 -6.06 -1.38 -2.31
N PRO A 25 -5.36 -1.45 -1.15
CA PRO A 25 -6.04 -1.51 0.14
C PRO A 25 -6.77 -0.20 0.47
N HIS A 26 -6.36 0.93 -0.13
CA HIS A 26 -7.07 2.19 0.05
C HIS A 26 -8.43 2.14 -0.64
N ARG A 27 -8.49 1.61 -1.87
CA ARG A 27 -9.74 1.45 -2.60
C ARG A 27 -10.67 0.48 -1.88
N VAL A 28 -10.16 -0.67 -1.43
CA VAL A 28 -10.95 -1.63 -0.65
C VAL A 28 -11.53 -0.97 0.60
N TYR A 29 -10.75 -0.16 1.31
CA TYR A 29 -11.23 0.58 2.47
C TYR A 29 -12.32 1.59 2.12
N GLU A 30 -12.13 2.38 1.06
CA GLU A 30 -13.10 3.39 0.63
C GLU A 30 -14.44 2.77 0.24
N GLU A 31 -14.41 1.67 -0.51
CA GLU A 31 -15.61 1.01 -1.00
C GLU A 31 -16.37 0.25 0.09
N ARG A 32 -15.63 -0.40 1.01
CA ARG A 32 -16.20 -1.37 1.97
C ARG A 32 -16.33 -0.81 3.38
N CYS A 33 -15.45 0.08 3.80
CA CYS A 33 -15.32 0.48 5.21
C CYS A 33 -15.73 1.94 5.44
N ALA A 34 -15.38 2.87 4.54
CA ALA A 34 -15.52 4.31 4.76
C ALA A 34 -16.98 4.82 4.82
N LYS A 35 -17.97 3.98 4.45
CA LYS A 35 -19.39 4.32 4.63
C LYS A 35 -19.83 4.28 6.09
N CYS A 36 -19.16 3.48 6.93
CA CYS A 36 -19.51 3.29 8.34
C CYS A 36 -18.40 3.76 9.29
N HIS A 37 -17.15 3.79 8.83
CA HIS A 37 -15.97 4.21 9.59
C HIS A 37 -15.45 5.56 9.12
N ALA A 38 -14.43 6.10 9.80
CA ALA A 38 -13.83 7.37 9.43
C ALA A 38 -13.42 7.35 7.94
N PRO A 39 -13.54 8.48 7.21
CA PRO A 39 -13.28 8.49 5.76
C PRO A 39 -11.87 8.01 5.38
N HIS A 40 -10.91 8.14 6.28
CA HIS A 40 -9.52 7.77 6.03
C HIS A 40 -9.07 6.62 6.92
N ALA A 41 -8.51 5.58 6.26
CA ALA A 41 -8.03 4.38 6.92
C ALA A 41 -6.99 4.63 8.01
N ALA A 42 -6.08 5.60 7.79
CA ALA A 42 -5.03 5.92 8.75
C ALA A 42 -5.62 6.55 10.03
N ASP A 43 -6.67 7.36 9.91
CA ASP A 43 -7.32 8.01 11.05
C ASP A 43 -8.08 6.96 11.85
N PHE A 44 -8.88 6.13 11.16
CA PHE A 44 -9.59 5.01 11.77
C PHE A 44 -8.66 4.02 12.48
N ALA A 45 -7.51 3.67 11.87
CA ALA A 45 -6.54 2.76 12.47
C ALA A 45 -6.06 3.24 13.83
N ARG A 46 -5.69 4.53 13.94
CA ARG A 46 -5.17 5.11 15.18
C ARG A 46 -6.23 5.13 16.28
N GLU A 47 -7.46 5.47 15.91
CA GLU A 47 -8.59 5.59 16.84
C GLU A 47 -9.08 4.22 17.33
N ALA A 48 -9.21 3.25 16.43
CA ALA A 48 -9.94 2.01 16.70
C ALA A 48 -9.04 0.79 16.92
N MET A 49 -7.73 0.87 16.62
CA MET A 49 -6.86 -0.29 16.58
C MET A 49 -5.55 -0.07 17.34
N GLU A 50 -4.89 -1.19 17.64
CA GLU A 50 -3.52 -1.22 18.12
C GLU A 50 -2.75 -2.41 17.52
N ALA A 51 -1.44 -2.24 17.38
CA ALA A 51 -0.53 -3.33 17.08
C ALA A 51 -0.13 -4.00 18.41
N LYS A 52 -0.38 -5.31 18.53
CA LYS A 52 -0.06 -6.11 19.72
C LYS A 52 0.43 -7.49 19.29
N ASP A 53 1.62 -7.89 19.76
CA ASP A 53 2.21 -9.21 19.51
C ASP A 53 2.27 -9.60 18.01
N GLY A 54 2.62 -8.63 17.15
CA GLY A 54 2.67 -8.81 15.70
C GLY A 54 1.30 -8.84 15.00
N LYS A 55 0.22 -8.54 15.72
CA LYS A 55 -1.15 -8.58 15.21
C LYS A 55 -1.83 -7.23 15.33
N ILE A 56 -2.87 -7.02 14.53
CA ILE A 56 -3.73 -5.83 14.62
C ILE A 56 -4.99 -6.20 15.39
N VAL A 57 -5.22 -5.52 16.50
CA VAL A 57 -6.32 -5.79 17.44
C VAL A 57 -7.25 -4.59 17.48
N ALA A 58 -8.55 -4.83 17.40
CA ALA A 58 -9.55 -3.79 17.60
C ALA A 58 -9.64 -3.43 19.09
N ARG A 59 -9.52 -2.15 19.42
CA ARG A 59 -9.50 -1.66 20.82
C ARG A 59 -10.77 -2.01 21.58
N GLN A 60 -11.92 -1.81 20.94
CA GLN A 60 -13.23 -1.99 21.59
C GLN A 60 -13.52 -3.45 21.93
N SER A 61 -13.29 -4.37 20.99
CA SER A 61 -13.63 -5.78 21.15
C SER A 61 -12.49 -6.64 21.67
N ARG A 62 -11.26 -6.11 21.68
CA ARG A 62 -10.02 -6.84 21.99
C ARG A 62 -9.76 -8.05 21.08
N ARG A 63 -10.46 -8.13 19.95
CA ARG A 63 -10.34 -9.22 18.98
C ARG A 63 -9.39 -8.83 17.85
N GLU A 64 -8.70 -9.83 17.32
CA GLU A 64 -7.82 -9.68 16.16
C GLU A 64 -8.62 -9.35 14.90
N LEU A 65 -8.11 -8.44 14.07
CA LEU A 65 -8.76 -8.01 12.84
C LEU A 65 -8.98 -9.18 11.86
N SER A 66 -8.04 -10.12 11.79
CA SER A 66 -8.14 -11.34 10.97
C SER A 66 -9.37 -12.19 11.32
N ALA A 67 -9.82 -12.14 12.58
CA ALA A 67 -11.03 -12.84 13.03
C ALA A 67 -12.30 -11.98 12.93
N ILE A 68 -12.16 -10.67 12.80
CA ILE A 68 -13.29 -9.72 12.68
C ILE A 68 -13.70 -9.57 11.21
N LEU A 69 -12.76 -9.21 10.34
CA LEU A 69 -13.03 -8.77 8.97
C LEU A 69 -13.83 -9.79 8.14
N PRO A 70 -13.52 -11.11 8.14
CA PRO A 70 -14.26 -12.09 7.33
C PRO A 70 -15.76 -12.21 7.69
N ARG A 71 -16.16 -11.74 8.88
CA ARG A 71 -17.53 -11.81 9.39
C ARG A 71 -18.12 -10.44 9.67
N HIS A 72 -17.41 -9.37 9.29
CA HIS A 72 -17.84 -8.02 9.61
C HIS A 72 -19.03 -7.64 8.72
N ARG A 73 -20.07 -7.07 9.34
CA ARG A 73 -21.33 -6.80 8.64
C ARG A 73 -21.10 -5.77 7.54
N GLY A 74 -21.65 -6.03 6.36
CA GLY A 74 -21.56 -5.12 5.22
C GLY A 74 -20.25 -5.20 4.43
N THR A 75 -19.30 -6.03 4.84
CA THR A 75 -18.02 -6.19 4.13
C THR A 75 -17.89 -7.63 3.63
N GLN A 76 -18.27 -7.88 2.37
CA GLN A 76 -17.98 -9.15 1.68
C GLN A 76 -16.56 -9.06 1.10
N GLN A 77 -15.57 -9.24 1.97
CA GLN A 77 -14.15 -9.19 1.60
C GLN A 77 -13.61 -10.59 1.35
N THR A 78 -12.84 -10.73 0.28
CA THR A 78 -12.01 -11.91 0.01
C THR A 78 -10.87 -12.00 1.03
N GLU A 79 -10.29 -13.19 1.20
CA GLU A 79 -9.12 -13.37 2.08
C GLU A 79 -7.92 -12.49 1.67
N ALA A 80 -7.77 -12.22 0.37
CA ALA A 80 -6.71 -11.37 -0.15
C ALA A 80 -6.94 -9.89 0.23
N GLU A 81 -8.18 -9.40 0.14
CA GLU A 81 -8.55 -8.04 0.60
C GLU A 81 -8.37 -7.90 2.13
N VAL A 82 -8.74 -8.92 2.90
CA VAL A 82 -8.53 -8.93 4.36
C VAL A 82 -7.04 -8.78 4.69
N ARG A 83 -6.16 -9.53 4.01
CA ARG A 83 -4.72 -9.40 4.19
C ARG A 83 -4.21 -8.00 3.80
N ALA A 84 -4.63 -7.49 2.64
CA ALA A 84 -4.22 -6.17 2.17
C ALA A 84 -4.61 -5.04 3.15
N LEU A 85 -5.81 -5.13 3.74
CA LEU A 85 -6.27 -4.19 4.76
C LEU A 85 -5.46 -4.29 6.05
N ILE A 86 -5.20 -5.50 6.55
CA ILE A 86 -4.39 -5.72 7.75
C ILE A 86 -2.98 -5.14 7.55
N ASP A 87 -2.37 -5.38 6.40
CA ASP A 87 -1.05 -4.85 6.07
C ASP A 87 -1.04 -3.31 6.00
N MET A 88 -2.06 -2.70 5.39
CA MET A 88 -2.21 -1.24 5.39
C MET A 88 -2.37 -0.69 6.82
N PHE A 89 -3.22 -1.30 7.65
CA PHE A 89 -3.41 -0.84 9.03
C PHE A 89 -2.13 -1.00 9.87
N ALA A 90 -1.40 -2.10 9.68
CA ALA A 90 -0.10 -2.31 10.31
C ALA A 90 0.89 -1.19 9.93
N ARG A 91 1.00 -0.85 8.64
CA ARG A 91 1.85 0.24 8.15
C ARG A 91 1.44 1.59 8.71
N ASN A 92 0.14 1.88 8.75
CA ASN A 92 -0.37 3.12 9.33
C ASN A 92 0.02 3.26 10.81
N LEU A 93 -0.12 2.19 11.58
CA LEU A 93 0.22 2.16 13.00
C LEU A 93 1.74 2.21 13.25
N SER A 94 2.54 1.51 12.44
CA SER A 94 4.00 1.45 12.61
C SER A 94 4.74 2.68 12.07
N SER A 95 4.12 3.44 11.14
CA SER A 95 4.71 4.68 10.61
C SER A 95 4.91 5.78 11.67
N GLY A 96 4.37 5.57 12.88
CA GLY A 96 4.33 6.59 13.91
C GLY A 96 3.55 7.83 13.48
N SER A 97 2.80 7.83 12.37
CA SER A 97 2.17 9.03 11.81
C SER A 97 3.18 10.11 11.36
N LEU A 98 4.39 9.73 10.92
CA LEU A 98 5.44 10.68 10.50
C LEU A 98 4.93 11.70 9.46
N TYR A 99 4.24 11.25 8.43
CA TYR A 99 3.65 12.13 7.40
C TYR A 99 2.65 13.12 8.01
N GLN A 100 1.78 12.63 8.89
CA GLN A 100 0.79 13.45 9.58
C GLN A 100 1.44 14.51 10.49
N ARG A 101 2.59 14.20 11.12
CA ARG A 101 3.26 15.16 12.00
C ARG A 101 4.04 16.22 11.25
N LYS A 102 4.69 15.87 10.13
CA LYS A 102 5.69 16.72 9.48
C LYS A 102 5.29 17.24 8.10
N CYS A 103 4.44 16.54 7.37
CA CYS A 103 4.16 16.83 5.97
C CYS A 103 2.78 17.45 5.74
N ILE A 104 1.76 17.01 6.49
CA ILE A 104 0.35 17.40 6.27
C ILE A 104 0.07 18.91 6.39
N VAL A 105 0.94 19.66 7.06
CA VAL A 105 0.79 21.11 7.22
C VAL A 105 0.93 21.86 5.89
N CYS A 106 1.68 21.31 4.95
CA CYS A 106 1.91 21.91 3.62
C CYS A 106 1.42 21.03 2.47
N HIS A 107 1.04 19.78 2.74
CA HIS A 107 0.66 18.80 1.73
C HIS A 107 -0.71 18.20 2.07
N ASP A 108 -1.40 17.73 1.03
CA ASP A 108 -2.57 16.86 1.18
C ASP A 108 -2.19 15.51 1.79
N LYS A 109 -3.13 14.55 1.80
CA LYS A 109 -2.89 13.21 2.31
C LYS A 109 -1.77 12.50 1.53
N ALA A 110 -0.97 11.70 2.24
CA ALA A 110 0.17 10.99 1.67
C ALA A 110 -0.16 10.21 0.38
N ARG A 111 -1.31 9.52 0.38
CA ARG A 111 -1.79 8.76 -0.78
C ARG A 111 -2.00 9.67 -1.99
N ASP A 112 -2.77 10.74 -1.81
CA ASP A 112 -3.17 11.62 -2.91
C ASP A 112 -1.96 12.40 -3.44
N PHE A 113 -1.11 12.89 -2.54
CA PHE A 113 0.16 13.50 -2.89
C PHE A 113 1.06 12.52 -3.68
N ALA A 114 1.30 11.32 -3.15
CA ALA A 114 2.19 10.36 -3.79
C ALA A 114 1.68 9.95 -5.18
N ARG A 115 0.40 9.61 -5.31
CA ARG A 115 -0.17 9.15 -6.59
C ARG A 115 -0.23 10.25 -7.65
N SER A 116 -0.44 11.50 -7.24
CA SER A 116 -0.50 12.63 -8.17
C SER A 116 0.89 13.17 -8.54
N ARG A 117 1.82 13.25 -7.59
CA ARG A 117 3.10 13.96 -7.76
C ARG A 117 4.31 13.08 -7.96
N LEU A 118 4.23 11.78 -7.66
CA LEU A 118 5.39 10.89 -7.68
C LEU A 118 5.23 9.77 -8.71
N ILE A 119 6.37 9.21 -9.10
CA ILE A 119 6.48 8.04 -9.97
C ILE A 119 7.63 7.15 -9.48
N ILE A 120 7.51 5.85 -9.73
CA ILE A 120 8.63 4.92 -9.58
C ILE A 120 9.24 4.72 -10.96
N ASP A 121 10.52 5.05 -11.09
CA ASP A 121 11.29 4.89 -12.31
C ASP A 121 12.62 4.23 -11.98
N GLN A 122 12.91 3.12 -12.65
CA GLN A 122 14.07 2.27 -12.37
C GLN A 122 14.19 1.88 -10.88
N GLY A 123 13.04 1.67 -10.22
CA GLY A 123 12.97 1.30 -8.80
C GLY A 123 13.15 2.47 -7.81
N ALA A 124 13.52 3.67 -8.30
CA ALA A 124 13.68 4.87 -7.50
C ALA A 124 12.39 5.70 -7.46
N LEU A 125 12.09 6.30 -6.30
CA LEU A 125 10.97 7.23 -6.16
C LEU A 125 11.39 8.61 -6.65
N LYS A 126 10.74 9.10 -7.71
CA LYS A 126 11.04 10.39 -8.35
C LYS A 126 9.82 11.30 -8.35
N GLY A 127 10.06 12.61 -8.42
CA GLY A 127 9.03 13.58 -8.76
C GLY A 127 8.55 13.37 -10.19
N ARG A 128 7.24 13.19 -10.39
CA ARG A 128 6.62 12.88 -11.69
C ARG A 128 6.98 13.90 -12.77
N TYR A 129 7.00 15.18 -12.41
CA TYR A 129 7.20 16.28 -13.36
C TYR A 129 8.61 16.84 -13.36
N SER A 130 9.36 16.64 -12.27
CA SER A 130 10.71 17.19 -12.13
C SER A 130 11.81 16.16 -12.41
N GLY A 131 11.52 14.87 -12.29
CA GLY A 131 12.52 13.80 -12.38
C GLY A 131 13.47 13.72 -11.18
N TYR A 132 13.39 14.62 -10.20
CA TYR A 132 14.26 14.61 -9.03
C TYR A 132 14.04 13.38 -8.16
N LEU A 133 15.13 12.82 -7.63
CA LEU A 133 15.09 11.78 -6.62
C LEU A 133 14.50 12.34 -5.33
N ILE A 134 13.46 11.68 -4.83
CA ILE A 134 12.75 12.13 -3.62
C ILE A 134 13.62 11.97 -2.38
N GLU A 135 14.49 10.96 -2.33
CA GLU A 135 15.43 10.77 -1.23
C GLU A 135 16.34 11.99 -1.05
N ASP A 136 16.99 12.45 -2.13
CA ASP A 136 17.86 13.63 -2.11
C ASP A 136 17.09 14.89 -1.73
N PHE A 137 15.90 15.09 -2.30
CA PHE A 137 15.06 16.25 -1.98
C PHE A 137 14.67 16.30 -0.50
N LEU A 138 14.36 15.15 0.09
CA LEU A 138 13.94 15.06 1.50
C LEU A 138 15.06 15.35 2.50
N GLN A 139 16.33 15.27 2.10
CA GLN A 139 17.45 15.69 2.97
C GLN A 139 17.34 17.17 3.36
N GLY A 140 16.77 18.01 2.49
CA GLY A 140 16.57 19.45 2.72
C GLY A 140 15.13 19.84 3.05
N HIS A 141 14.16 18.91 3.02
CA HIS A 141 12.73 19.22 3.10
C HIS A 141 12.02 18.51 4.25
N GLY A 142 11.07 19.20 4.90
CA GLY A 142 10.23 18.60 5.94
C GLY A 142 10.91 18.40 7.31
N ARG A 143 12.16 18.87 7.49
CA ARG A 143 12.94 18.75 8.75
C ARG A 143 13.03 17.30 9.23
N LEU A 144 13.35 16.39 8.30
CA LEU A 144 13.52 14.96 8.57
C LEU A 144 14.96 14.69 9.04
N THR A 145 15.13 13.73 9.95
CA THR A 145 16.42 13.08 10.16
C THR A 145 16.71 12.10 9.03
N GLU A 146 17.95 11.65 8.88
CA GLU A 146 18.33 10.65 7.87
C GLU A 146 17.48 9.36 7.96
N ALA A 147 17.25 8.86 9.18
CA ALA A 147 16.37 7.71 9.39
C ALA A 147 14.91 7.98 8.98
N GLU A 148 14.40 9.19 9.25
CA GLU A 148 13.06 9.59 8.85
C GLU A 148 12.93 9.79 7.32
N VAL A 149 14.02 10.19 6.64
CA VAL A 149 14.04 10.25 5.16
C VAL A 149 13.78 8.87 4.59
N GLY A 150 14.54 7.85 5.02
CA GLY A 150 14.34 6.47 4.56
C GLY A 150 12.92 5.95 4.85
N GLN A 151 12.40 6.23 6.04
CA GLN A 151 11.03 5.88 6.40
C GLN A 151 9.98 6.59 5.51
N MET A 152 10.20 7.86 5.20
CA MET A 152 9.28 8.65 4.37
C MET A 152 9.31 8.19 2.92
N VAL A 153 10.49 7.90 2.37
CA VAL A 153 10.63 7.32 1.02
C VAL A 153 9.88 5.99 0.95
N ALA A 154 10.06 5.09 1.92
CA ALA A 154 9.34 3.83 1.96
C ALA A 154 7.81 4.01 2.05
N THR A 155 7.36 4.98 2.87
CA THR A 155 5.94 5.32 3.01
C THR A 155 5.35 5.80 1.69
N LEU A 156 5.98 6.77 1.04
CA LEU A 156 5.49 7.36 -0.22
C LEU A 156 5.57 6.36 -1.38
N LYS A 157 6.64 5.57 -1.45
CA LYS A 157 6.81 4.52 -2.47
C LYS A 157 5.68 3.50 -2.40
N TRP A 158 5.32 3.04 -1.20
CA TRP A 158 4.20 2.10 -1.01
C TRP A 158 2.85 2.66 -1.50
N GLN A 159 2.61 3.97 -1.34
CA GLN A 159 1.39 4.62 -1.86
C GLN A 159 1.30 4.59 -3.39
N VAL A 160 2.45 4.62 -4.07
CA VAL A 160 2.56 4.55 -5.54
C VAL A 160 2.42 3.10 -6.01
N GLU A 161 3.06 2.14 -5.33
CA GLU A 161 3.05 0.72 -5.72
C GLU A 161 1.69 0.04 -5.53
N THR A 162 0.93 0.45 -4.52
CA THR A 162 -0.39 -0.14 -4.22
C THR A 162 -1.53 0.51 -4.98
N ARG A 163 -1.23 1.42 -5.92
CA ARG A 163 -2.23 1.99 -6.81
C ARG A 163 -2.70 0.89 -7.79
N GLU A 164 -4.01 0.67 -7.85
CA GLU A 164 -4.58 -0.08 -8.96
C GLU A 164 -4.32 0.64 -10.31
N PRO A 165 -3.95 -0.09 -11.38
CA PRO A 165 -3.68 0.48 -12.69
C PRO A 165 -4.84 1.31 -13.26
#